data_AF-M1FF46-F1
#
_entry.id   AF-M1FF46-F1
#
_cell.length_a   1.000
_cell.length_b   1.000
_cell.length_c   1.000
_cell.angle_alpha   90.00
_cell.angle_beta   90.00
_cell.angle_gamma   90.00
#
_symmetry.space_group_name_H-M   'P 1'
#
loop_
_entity.id
_entity.type
_entity.pdbx_description
1 polymer ?
#
loop_
_entity_poly.entity_id
_entity_poly.type
_entity_poly.pdbx_seq_one_letter_code
_entity_poly.pdbx_strand_id
1 'polypeptide(L)'
;MKSLKALAVAAVMSVTAMAPMAAQAGDQHMIDEVLVILSSESLQTQGMAMVLSNTMAQKGAKVNVLLCDKAGDLALKTYDAPALKPKDVTPGQMLNSEMRTFTF
;
A
#
# COMPACT_ATOMS: atom_id res chain seq x y z
N MET A 1 25.18 -47.43 51.26
CA MET A 1 24.07 -47.09 50.34
C MET A 1 24.71 -46.65 49.02
N LYS A 2 25.29 -47.52 48.19
CA LYS A 2 24.67 -48.59 47.37
C LYS A 2 23.40 -48.11 46.68
N SER A 3 23.52 -47.53 45.48
CA SER A 3 23.03 -48.19 44.26
C SER A 3 23.28 -47.35 42.98
N LEU A 4 23.95 -48.02 42.04
CA LEU A 4 23.80 -47.91 40.59
C LEU A 4 24.25 -46.62 39.89
N LYS A 5 25.57 -46.52 39.76
CA LYS A 5 26.17 -46.21 38.46
C LYS A 5 25.89 -47.36 37.48
N ALA A 6 25.75 -47.00 36.20
CA ALA A 6 25.77 -47.87 35.02
C ALA A 6 24.52 -48.72 34.75
N LEU A 7 23.64 -48.19 33.90
CA LEU A 7 23.00 -49.02 32.88
C LEU A 7 23.23 -48.34 31.53
N ALA A 8 24.29 -48.77 30.86
CA ALA A 8 24.44 -48.56 29.43
C ALA A 8 23.48 -49.54 28.73
N VAL A 9 22.46 -49.03 28.03
CA VAL A 9 21.86 -49.74 26.91
C VAL A 9 21.56 -48.70 25.84
N ALA A 10 22.16 -48.95 24.68
CA ALA A 10 21.98 -48.22 23.46
C ALA A 10 20.49 -48.13 23.07
N ALA A 11 20.05 -46.93 22.72
CA ALA A 11 18.95 -46.74 21.79
C ALA A 11 19.19 -45.42 21.05
N VAL A 12 19.94 -45.56 19.96
CA VAL A 12 19.84 -44.71 18.77
C VAL A 12 18.38 -44.41 18.45
N MET A 13 17.86 -43.30 18.95
CA MET A 13 16.59 -42.72 18.51
C MET A 13 16.80 -41.22 18.41
N SER A 14 17.42 -40.85 17.29
CA SER A 14 17.10 -39.65 16.51
C SER A 14 16.76 -38.40 17.31
N VAL A 15 17.80 -37.62 17.65
CA VAL A 15 17.70 -36.16 17.73
C VAL A 15 17.45 -35.64 16.30
N THR A 16 16.26 -35.87 15.77
CA THR A 16 15.78 -35.13 14.60
C THR A 16 15.33 -33.77 15.10
N ALA A 17 16.26 -32.83 15.01
CA ALA A 17 16.08 -31.40 14.86
C ALA A 17 14.68 -30.86 15.21
N MET A 18 14.51 -30.36 16.43
CA MET A 18 13.60 -29.22 16.64
C MET A 18 14.24 -28.02 15.94
N ALA A 19 13.99 -27.92 14.64
CA ALA A 19 14.17 -26.66 13.93
C ALA A 19 13.25 -25.64 14.60
N PRO A 20 13.70 -24.40 14.86
CA PRO A 20 12.75 -23.34 15.18
C PRO A 20 11.79 -23.27 14.00
N MET A 21 10.50 -23.47 14.27
CA MET A 21 9.45 -23.01 13.38
C MET A 21 9.66 -21.51 13.26
N ALA A 22 10.45 -21.09 12.28
CA ALA A 22 10.37 -19.76 11.72
C ALA A 22 8.92 -19.67 11.25
N ALA A 23 8.10 -19.01 12.06
CA ALA A 23 6.85 -18.47 11.59
C ALA A 23 7.24 -17.61 10.38
N GLN A 24 7.14 -18.17 9.18
CA GLN A 24 6.96 -17.39 7.98
C GLN A 24 5.61 -16.74 8.19
N ALA A 25 5.62 -15.62 8.93
CA ALA A 25 4.63 -14.59 8.78
C ALA A 25 4.70 -14.28 7.29
N GLY A 26 3.78 -14.90 6.54
CA GLY A 26 3.68 -14.74 5.11
C GLY A 26 3.71 -13.26 4.87
N ASP A 27 4.74 -12.86 4.13
CA ASP A 27 5.01 -11.51 3.66
C ASP A 27 3.67 -10.89 3.32
N GLN A 28 3.13 -10.12 4.28
CA GLN A 28 1.89 -9.40 4.10
C GLN A 28 2.31 -8.39 3.06
N HIS A 29 2.11 -8.70 1.78
CA HIS A 29 2.38 -7.80 0.68
C HIS A 29 1.45 -6.60 0.87
N MET A 30 1.85 -5.72 1.78
CA MET A 30 1.39 -4.36 1.87
C MET A 30 1.67 -3.82 0.48
N ILE A 31 0.60 -3.42 -0.21
CA ILE A 31 0.74 -2.78 -1.51
C ILE A 31 1.43 -1.44 -1.22
N ASP A 32 2.77 -1.46 -1.26
CA ASP A 32 3.60 -0.32 -0.90
C ASP A 32 3.50 0.79 -1.93
N GLU A 33 3.24 0.45 -3.20
CA GLU A 33 3.11 1.40 -4.30
C GLU A 33 1.85 1.16 -5.13
N VAL A 34 1.13 2.23 -5.45
CA VAL A 34 -0.05 2.22 -6.31
C VAL A 34 0.15 3.23 -7.43
N LEU A 35 -0.11 2.83 -8.67
CA LEU A 35 -0.17 3.72 -9.83
C LEU A 35 -1.63 3.92 -10.23
N VAL A 36 -2.09 5.18 -10.23
CA VAL A 36 -3.42 5.55 -10.69
C VAL A 36 -3.28 6.31 -12.01
N ILE A 37 -3.78 5.72 -13.10
CA ILE A 37 -3.78 6.35 -14.41
C ILE A 37 -5.15 6.96 -14.65
N LEU A 38 -5.20 8.28 -14.86
CA LEU A 38 -6.43 9.01 -15.07
C LEU A 38 -6.37 9.72 -16.41
N SER A 39 -7.33 9.40 -17.29
CA SER A 39 -7.47 10.01 -18.62
C SER A 39 -8.84 10.65 -18.85
N SER A 40 -9.74 10.54 -17.87
CA SER A 40 -11.13 10.98 -18.04
C SER A 40 -11.25 12.50 -17.90
N GLU A 41 -12.06 13.11 -18.75
CA GLU A 41 -12.47 14.52 -18.66
C GLU A 41 -13.62 14.76 -17.64
N SER A 42 -14.30 13.69 -17.19
CA SER A 42 -15.44 13.83 -16.28
C SER A 42 -14.98 14.23 -14.88
N LEU A 43 -15.48 15.36 -14.40
CA LEU A 43 -15.20 15.87 -13.05
C LEU A 43 -15.52 14.86 -11.95
N GLN A 44 -16.61 14.11 -12.11
CA GLN A 44 -17.00 13.10 -11.12
C GLN A 44 -16.04 11.91 -11.11
N THR A 45 -15.57 11.47 -12.28
CA THR A 45 -14.58 10.39 -12.39
C THR A 45 -13.23 10.83 -11.83
N GLN A 46 -12.81 12.06 -12.14
CA GLN A 46 -11.58 12.65 -11.60
C GLN A 46 -11.65 12.76 -10.08
N GLY A 47 -12.77 13.27 -9.55
CA GLY A 47 -13.00 13.35 -8.11
C GLY A 47 -12.98 11.99 -7.42
N MET A 48 -13.67 11.00 -7.99
CA MET A 48 -13.67 9.63 -7.46
C MET A 48 -12.25 9.05 -7.43
N ALA A 49 -11.49 9.20 -8.51
CA ALA A 49 -10.10 8.75 -8.58
C ALA A 49 -9.25 9.40 -7.49
N MET A 50 -9.41 10.70 -7.26
CA MET A 50 -8.67 11.44 -6.23
C MET A 50 -9.09 11.03 -4.79
N VAL A 51 -10.38 10.79 -4.53
CA VAL A 51 -10.86 10.29 -3.23
C VAL A 51 -10.24 8.93 -2.91
N LEU A 52 -10.25 8.01 -3.89
CA LEU A 52 -9.67 6.68 -3.73
C LEU A 52 -8.16 6.76 -3.54
N SER A 53 -7.47 7.59 -4.33
CA SER A 53 -6.03 7.84 -4.22
C SER A 53 -5.64 8.37 -2.84
N ASN A 54 -6.36 9.37 -2.33
CA ASN A 54 -6.12 9.90 -0.98
C ASN A 54 -6.40 8.85 0.11
N THR A 55 -7.43 8.01 -0.07
CA THR A 55 -7.72 6.92 0.88
C THR A 55 -6.59 5.89 0.91
N MET A 56 -5.99 5.58 -0.24
CA MET A 56 -4.85 4.68 -0.33
C MET A 56 -3.60 5.30 0.31
N ALA A 57 -3.34 6.59 0.06
CA ALA A 57 -2.25 7.33 0.70
C ALA A 57 -2.39 7.37 2.24
N GLN A 58 -3.60 7.63 2.74
CA GLN A 58 -3.90 7.63 4.18
C GLN A 58 -3.70 6.26 4.84
N LYS A 59 -3.81 5.17 4.07
CA LYS A 59 -3.53 3.81 4.54
C LYS A 59 -2.05 3.43 4.46
N GLY A 60 -1.18 4.34 4.03
CA GLY A 60 0.27 4.15 3.95
C GLY A 60 0.80 3.72 2.59
N ALA A 61 -0.03 3.63 1.55
CA ALA A 61 0.43 3.31 0.21
C ALA A 61 1.08 4.54 -0.47
N LYS A 62 2.19 4.34 -1.17
CA LYS A 62 2.81 5.36 -2.02
C LYS A 62 2.05 5.45 -3.34
N VAL A 63 1.21 6.46 -3.46
CA VAL A 63 0.38 6.66 -4.66
C VAL A 63 1.11 7.55 -5.66
N ASN A 64 1.23 7.08 -6.90
CA ASN A 64 1.67 7.84 -8.06
C ASN A 64 0.47 8.04 -8.98
N VAL A 65 0.21 9.27 -9.40
CA VAL A 65 -0.90 9.57 -10.34
C VAL A 65 -0.31 9.99 -11.67
N LEU A 66 -0.62 9.22 -12.72
CA LEU A 66 -0.30 9.57 -14.10
C LEU A 66 -1.55 10.19 -14.73
N LEU A 67 -1.44 11.45 -15.11
CA LEU A 67 -2.49 12.19 -15.80
C LEU A 67 -2.26 12.14 -17.30
N CYS A 68 -3.24 11.60 -18.02
CA CYS A 68 -3.23 11.50 -19.47
C CYS A 68 -4.33 12.36 -20.08
N ASP A 69 -4.10 12.85 -21.31
CA ASP A 69 -5.10 13.61 -22.09
C ASP A 69 -5.71 14.78 -21.28
N LYS A 70 -7.02 14.99 -21.35
CA LYS A 70 -7.77 16.02 -20.62
C LYS A 70 -7.59 16.00 -19.11
N ALA A 71 -7.23 14.86 -18.51
CA ALA A 71 -6.95 14.83 -17.08
C ALA A 71 -5.64 15.58 -16.74
N GLY A 72 -4.75 15.81 -17.72
CA GLY A 72 -3.54 16.61 -17.54
C GLY A 72 -3.82 18.05 -17.09
N ASP A 73 -5.00 18.58 -17.43
CA ASP A 73 -5.42 19.92 -17.02
C ASP A 73 -5.51 20.06 -15.48
N LEU A 74 -5.71 18.95 -14.75
CA LEU A 74 -5.74 18.93 -13.28
C LEU A 74 -4.43 19.38 -12.63
N ALA A 75 -3.30 19.22 -13.31
CA ALA A 75 -1.99 19.65 -12.83
C ALA A 75 -1.70 21.14 -13.11
N LEU A 76 -2.59 21.84 -13.83
CA LEU A 76 -2.41 23.25 -14.13
C LEU A 76 -2.74 24.09 -12.88
N LYS A 77 -1.88 25.10 -12.60
CA LYS A 77 -2.14 26.07 -11.52
C LYS A 77 -3.41 26.90 -11.73
N THR A 78 -3.83 27.01 -12.98
CA THR A 78 -5.02 27.74 -13.41
C THR A 78 -6.24 26.83 -13.54
N TYR A 79 -6.16 25.58 -13.06
CA TYR A 79 -7.28 24.66 -13.10
C TYR A 79 -8.45 25.19 -12.26
N ASP A 80 -9.58 25.41 -12.91
CA ASP A 80 -10.82 25.84 -12.30
C ASP A 80 -11.93 24.85 -12.67
N ALA A 81 -12.67 24.39 -11.67
CA ALA A 81 -13.75 23.45 -11.84
C ALA A 81 -14.76 23.61 -10.70
N PRO A 82 -16.04 23.25 -10.91
CA PRO A 82 -17.00 23.26 -9.82
C PRO A 82 -16.56 22.30 -8.71
N ALA A 83 -16.70 22.78 -7.47
CA ALA A 83 -16.37 22.03 -6.28
C ALA A 83 -17.25 20.78 -6.16
N LEU A 84 -16.65 19.66 -5.75
CA LEU A 84 -17.36 18.41 -5.55
C LEU A 84 -17.85 18.29 -4.11
N LYS A 85 -19.13 18.00 -3.96
CA LYS A 85 -19.72 17.66 -2.66
C LYS A 85 -19.25 16.28 -2.20
N PRO A 86 -19.17 16.02 -0.87
CA PRO A 86 -19.55 16.90 0.24
C PRO A 86 -18.42 17.75 0.82
N LYS A 87 -17.19 17.59 0.32
CA LYS A 87 -16.02 18.30 0.88
C LYS A 87 -15.78 19.67 0.25
N ASP A 88 -16.57 20.05 -0.76
CA ASP A 88 -16.50 21.32 -1.48
C ASP A 88 -15.08 21.62 -1.98
N VAL A 89 -14.38 20.58 -2.44
CA VAL A 89 -13.03 20.66 -3.02
C VAL A 89 -13.05 20.23 -4.48
N THR A 90 -12.15 20.80 -5.29
CA THR A 90 -11.98 20.37 -6.68
C THR A 90 -10.98 19.21 -6.78
N PRO A 91 -11.05 18.37 -7.82
CA PRO A 91 -10.08 17.29 -8.01
C PRO A 91 -8.62 17.80 -8.09
N GLY A 92 -8.38 18.97 -8.70
CA GLY A 92 -7.06 19.59 -8.73
C GLY A 92 -6.53 20.03 -7.36
N GLN A 93 -7.41 20.50 -6.48
CA GLN A 93 -7.04 20.80 -5.09
C GLN A 93 -6.68 19.53 -4.31
N MET A 94 -7.43 18.43 -4.53
CA MET A 94 -7.16 17.14 -3.89
C MET A 94 -5.84 16.51 -4.33
N LEU A 95 -5.48 16.69 -5.60
CA LEU A 95 -4.20 16.25 -6.15
C LEU A 95 -3.03 17.00 -5.46
N ASN A 96 -3.17 18.31 -5.28
CA ASN A 96 -2.12 19.15 -4.72
C ASN A 96 -1.97 19.05 -3.20
N SER A 97 -2.98 18.56 -2.47
CA SER A 97 -2.96 18.54 -1.00
C SER A 97 -2.06 17.43 -0.42
N GLU A 98 -1.98 16.27 -1.08
CA GLU A 98 -1.39 15.05 -0.49
C GLU A 98 -0.33 14.40 -1.40
N MET A 99 -0.36 14.62 -2.71
CA MET A 99 0.46 13.88 -3.68
C MET A 99 1.63 14.74 -4.18
N ARG A 100 2.74 14.73 -3.44
CA ARG A 100 3.95 15.51 -3.77
C ARG A 100 4.89 14.84 -4.79
N THR A 101 4.56 13.65 -5.29
CA THR A 101 5.37 12.94 -6.28
C THR A 101 4.61 12.86 -7.60
N PHE A 102 4.87 13.82 -8.47
CA PHE A 102 4.46 13.79 -9.88
C PHE A 102 5.56 13.07 -10.66
N THR A 103 5.27 11.85 -11.11
CA THR A 103 6.14 11.16 -12.07
C THR A 103 5.62 11.51 -13.46
N PHE A 104 6.39 12.33 -14.17
CA PHE A 104 6.14 12.71 -15.57
C PHE A 104 6.50 11.58 -16.53
#